data_AF-A0A929MZH8-F1
#
_entry.id   AF-A0A929MZH8-F1
#
_cell.length_a   1.000
_cell.length_b   1.000
_cell.length_c   1.000
_cell.angle_alpha   90.00
_cell.angle_beta   90.00
_cell.angle_gamma   90.00
#
_symmetry.space_group_name_H-M   'P 1'
#
loop_
_entity.id
_entity.type
_entity.pdbx_description
1 polymer ?
#
loop_
_entity_poly.entity_id
_entity_poly.type
_entity_poly.pdbx_seq_one_letter_code
_entity_poly.pdbx_strand_id
1 'polypeptide(L)'
;MSQFHFALVRSTAQNYADLLRDPSFAHLRRGFFLHTLNMEEQPPVYDVWREVAYHRLQAVRLSSTSPPVFVGESALLAHGIPLWESNPNVCIHTAGRVQRYPFPHVRIGGLTIPGCAVRSFTKPPTNQTTSISGLECEDVIDALIRVIASEERLPAFVAACMGIRHLSRFDTRSLVASRSREREVKRQILARMRSSPYRRSHILIEQIIDNADAGCESVLEAALLWVVLSVCPYDVRTQFVIDTPDGHFRADWAIIELGLVGEADGAAKLGLTITAFRTAQRAWMARQRALEQEGWTIRRYQWADFEDIPALREQLARAVNPHDLPIPPSRGRLWRPPRDCDSPQRRFHVRPADQY
;
A
#
# COMPACT_ATOMS: atom_id res chain seq x y z
N MET A 1 -1.70 -8.35 -16.42
CA MET A 1 -0.27 -8.72 -16.44
C MET A 1 0.49 -7.41 -16.48
N SER A 2 1.29 -7.11 -15.45
CA SER A 2 2.15 -5.93 -15.45
C SER A 2 3.19 -6.08 -16.58
N GLN A 3 3.34 -5.09 -17.47
CA GLN A 3 4.23 -5.23 -18.63
C GLN A 3 5.67 -4.77 -18.36
N PHE A 4 6.04 -4.57 -17.10
CA PHE A 4 7.43 -4.42 -16.66
C PHE A 4 7.90 -5.68 -15.91
N HIS A 5 9.09 -6.17 -16.25
CA HIS A 5 9.67 -7.37 -15.66
C HIS A 5 11.17 -7.17 -15.40
N PHE A 6 11.58 -7.39 -14.15
CA PHE A 6 12.99 -7.39 -13.75
C PHE A 6 13.43 -8.81 -13.42
N ALA A 7 14.69 -9.14 -13.73
CA ALA A 7 15.31 -10.36 -13.25
C ALA A 7 16.52 -10.02 -12.37
N LEU A 8 16.61 -10.65 -11.19
CA LEU A 8 17.78 -10.53 -10.34
C LEU A 8 18.97 -11.29 -10.93
N VAL A 9 20.08 -10.59 -11.16
CA VAL A 9 21.31 -11.16 -11.68
C VAL A 9 22.44 -11.00 -10.67
N ARG A 10 23.10 -12.11 -10.33
CA ARG A 10 24.28 -12.11 -9.48
C ARG A 10 25.54 -11.96 -10.34
N SER A 11 26.33 -10.93 -10.09
CA SER A 11 27.60 -10.73 -10.79
C SER A 11 28.71 -11.60 -10.22
N THR A 12 29.64 -12.00 -11.08
CA THR A 12 30.95 -12.53 -10.70
C THR A 12 32.00 -11.42 -10.75
N ALA A 13 33.22 -11.70 -10.27
CA ALA A 13 34.32 -10.74 -10.39
C ALA A 13 34.65 -10.41 -11.87
N GLN A 14 34.39 -11.35 -12.79
CA GLN A 14 34.72 -11.22 -14.20
C GLN A 14 33.74 -10.33 -14.97
N ASN A 15 32.45 -10.38 -14.66
CA ASN A 15 31.42 -9.64 -15.41
C ASN A 15 30.91 -8.38 -14.70
N TYR A 16 31.35 -8.09 -13.47
CA TYR A 16 30.86 -6.95 -12.68
C TYR A 16 31.04 -5.61 -13.41
N ALA A 17 32.21 -5.39 -14.01
CA ALA A 17 32.51 -4.13 -14.71
C ALA A 17 31.71 -3.98 -16.02
N ASP A 18 31.32 -5.09 -16.64
CA ASP A 18 30.52 -5.09 -17.87
C ASP A 18 29.05 -4.82 -17.54
N LEU A 19 28.52 -5.48 -16.52
CA LEU A 19 27.16 -5.24 -16.01
C LEU A 19 26.95 -3.82 -15.49
N LEU A 20 27.99 -3.18 -14.95
CA LEU A 20 27.92 -1.76 -14.55
C LEU A 20 27.82 -0.80 -15.73
N ARG A 21 28.33 -1.19 -16.91
CA ARG A 21 28.37 -0.35 -18.12
C ARG A 21 27.20 -0.62 -19.06
N ASP A 22 26.57 -1.78 -18.95
CA ASP A 22 25.41 -2.16 -19.75
C ASP A 22 24.14 -1.45 -19.26
N PRO A 23 23.50 -0.60 -20.09
CA PRO A 23 22.29 0.13 -19.70
C PRO A 23 21.07 -0.77 -19.46
N SER A 24 21.10 -2.03 -19.89
CA SER A 24 20.05 -3.03 -19.64
C SER A 24 20.07 -3.54 -18.19
N PHE A 25 21.10 -3.18 -17.41
CA PHE A 25 21.27 -3.60 -16.02
C PHE A 25 21.27 -2.40 -15.08
N ALA A 26 20.41 -2.46 -14.07
CA ALA A 26 20.44 -1.53 -12.97
C ALA A 26 21.18 -2.12 -11.77
N HIS A 27 22.15 -1.39 -11.26
CA HIS A 27 22.89 -1.79 -10.07
C HIS A 27 21.99 -1.73 -8.83
N LEU A 28 21.72 -2.89 -8.24
CA LEU A 28 20.88 -3.02 -7.04
C LEU A 28 21.74 -2.86 -5.79
N ARG A 29 22.83 -3.62 -5.71
CA ARG A 29 23.88 -3.52 -4.68
C ARG A 29 25.11 -4.27 -5.16
N ARG A 30 26.24 -4.14 -4.46
CA ARG A 30 27.45 -4.91 -4.77
C ARG A 30 27.12 -6.40 -4.92
N GLY A 31 27.45 -6.96 -6.08
CA GLY A 31 27.20 -8.37 -6.40
C GLY A 31 25.86 -8.66 -7.09
N PHE A 32 24.94 -7.69 -7.18
CA PHE A 32 23.57 -7.89 -7.63
C PHE A 32 23.07 -6.75 -8.53
N PHE A 33 22.46 -7.14 -9.65
CA PHE A 33 21.91 -6.25 -10.67
C PHE A 33 20.48 -6.67 -11.00
N LEU A 34 19.70 -5.73 -11.54
CA LEU A 34 18.39 -5.98 -12.11
C LEU A 34 18.50 -5.88 -13.62
N HIS A 35 18.24 -6.98 -14.32
CA HIS A 35 18.11 -6.96 -15.77
C HIS A 35 16.72 -6.46 -16.15
N THR A 36 16.65 -5.38 -16.91
CA THR A 36 15.40 -4.76 -17.37
C THR A 36 14.91 -5.46 -18.63
N LEU A 37 14.11 -6.52 -18.47
CA LEU A 37 13.67 -7.36 -19.58
C LEU A 37 12.59 -6.68 -20.42
N ASN A 38 11.65 -6.00 -19.77
CA ASN A 38 10.64 -5.17 -20.41
C ASN A 38 10.37 -3.97 -19.50
N MET A 39 10.25 -2.79 -20.08
CA MET A 39 9.80 -1.59 -19.39
C MET A 39 8.92 -0.82 -20.36
N GLU A 40 7.67 -0.58 -19.96
CA GLU A 40 6.76 0.30 -20.69
C GLU A 40 7.38 1.70 -20.81
N GLU A 41 6.93 2.52 -21.77
CA GLU A 41 7.40 3.92 -21.86
C GLU A 41 7.08 4.72 -20.59
N GLN A 42 5.99 4.37 -19.88
CA GLN A 42 5.54 5.03 -18.65
C GLN A 42 4.95 4.02 -17.65
N PRO A 43 5.80 3.18 -17.00
CA PRO A 43 5.30 2.18 -16.09
C PRO A 43 4.79 2.85 -14.80
N PRO A 44 3.78 2.26 -14.13
CA PRO A 44 3.33 2.77 -12.83
C PRO A 44 4.49 2.80 -11.81
N VAL A 45 4.92 4.01 -11.43
CA VAL A 45 6.10 4.23 -10.58
C VAL A 45 6.02 3.43 -9.27
N TYR A 46 4.84 3.39 -8.66
CA TYR A 46 4.55 2.60 -7.46
C TYR A 46 4.93 1.12 -7.62
N ASP A 47 4.50 0.50 -8.72
CA ASP A 47 4.74 -0.92 -8.92
C ASP A 47 6.20 -1.21 -9.26
N VAL A 48 6.87 -0.32 -10.02
CA VAL A 48 8.32 -0.42 -10.26
C VAL A 48 9.10 -0.39 -8.95
N TRP A 49 8.78 0.55 -8.06
CA TRP A 49 9.43 0.66 -6.75
C TRP A 49 9.18 -0.58 -5.89
N ARG A 50 7.95 -1.11 -5.90
CA ARG A 50 7.58 -2.34 -5.19
C ARG A 50 8.36 -3.55 -5.69
N GLU A 51 8.51 -3.72 -7.01
CA GLU A 51 9.30 -4.81 -7.58
C GLU A 51 10.77 -4.69 -7.19
N VAL A 52 11.36 -3.48 -7.25
CA VAL A 52 12.73 -3.28 -6.78
C VAL A 52 12.86 -3.61 -5.30
N ALA A 53 11.91 -3.20 -4.46
CA ALA A 53 11.91 -3.55 -3.04
C ALA A 53 11.85 -5.07 -2.81
N TYR A 54 11.05 -5.80 -3.59
CA TYR A 54 11.00 -7.26 -3.54
C TYR A 54 12.37 -7.88 -3.90
N HIS A 55 13.02 -7.38 -4.95
CA HIS A 55 14.35 -7.84 -5.34
C HIS A 55 15.43 -7.47 -4.30
N ARG A 56 15.25 -6.41 -3.50
CA ARG A 56 16.10 -6.14 -2.34
C ARG A 56 16.01 -7.25 -1.30
N LEU A 57 14.82 -7.83 -1.07
CA LEU A 57 14.65 -9.00 -0.18
C LEU A 57 15.45 -10.19 -0.72
N GLN A 58 15.30 -10.51 -2.00
CA GLN A 58 16.03 -11.60 -2.65
C GLN A 58 17.55 -11.39 -2.59
N ALA A 59 18.03 -10.17 -2.84
CA ALA A 59 19.45 -9.86 -2.76
C ALA A 59 19.99 -10.01 -1.33
N VAL A 60 19.22 -9.64 -0.30
CA VAL A 60 19.58 -9.88 1.11
C VAL A 60 19.63 -11.39 1.40
N ARG A 61 18.62 -12.14 0.96
CA ARG A 61 18.56 -13.61 1.12
C ARG A 61 19.74 -14.33 0.49
N LEU A 62 20.16 -13.91 -0.71
CA LEU A 62 21.25 -14.53 -1.48
C LEU A 62 22.65 -14.06 -1.04
N SER A 63 22.74 -12.91 -0.36
CA SER A 63 24.00 -12.40 0.20
C SER A 63 24.38 -13.07 1.52
N SER A 64 23.43 -13.70 2.20
CA SER A 64 23.63 -14.25 3.54
C SER A 64 24.03 -15.73 3.49
N THR A 65 25.03 -16.11 4.29
CA THR A 65 25.43 -17.51 4.50
C THR A 65 24.34 -18.28 5.24
N SER A 66 23.76 -17.65 6.26
CA SER A 66 22.56 -18.13 6.96
C SER A 66 21.35 -17.31 6.50
N PRO A 67 20.36 -17.93 5.84
CA PRO A 67 19.16 -17.23 5.38
C PRO A 67 18.45 -16.47 6.51
N PRO A 68 18.17 -15.16 6.37
CA PRO A 68 17.42 -14.43 7.38
C PRO A 68 15.93 -14.78 7.29
N VAL A 69 15.23 -14.59 8.41
CA VAL A 69 13.76 -14.53 8.42
C VAL A 69 13.32 -13.09 8.21
N PHE A 70 12.51 -12.81 7.19
CA PHE A 70 11.93 -11.50 6.94
C PHE A 70 10.70 -11.28 7.83
N VAL A 71 10.58 -10.07 8.36
CA VAL A 71 9.54 -9.70 9.35
C VAL A 71 8.84 -8.42 8.95
N GLY A 72 7.63 -8.20 9.48
CA GLY A 72 6.89 -6.95 9.30
C GLY A 72 6.66 -6.60 7.82
N GLU A 73 6.99 -5.37 7.42
CA GLU A 73 6.81 -4.88 6.04
C GLU A 73 7.45 -5.78 4.98
N SER A 74 8.64 -6.33 5.25
CA SER A 74 9.30 -7.25 4.30
C SER A 74 8.60 -8.58 4.17
N ALA A 75 7.99 -9.08 5.26
CA ALA A 75 7.14 -10.27 5.17
C ALA A 75 5.87 -9.96 4.36
N LEU A 76 5.19 -8.84 4.64
CA LEU A 76 4.00 -8.42 3.88
C LEU A 76 4.31 -8.25 2.39
N LEU A 77 5.42 -7.59 2.06
CA LEU A 77 5.89 -7.43 0.68
C LEU A 77 6.17 -8.78 0.01
N ALA A 78 6.81 -9.72 0.73
CA ALA A 78 7.07 -11.06 0.20
C ALA A 78 5.77 -11.82 -0.10
N HIS A 79 4.74 -11.69 0.74
CA HIS A 79 3.39 -12.23 0.51
C HIS A 79 2.60 -11.52 -0.61
N GLY A 80 3.20 -10.53 -1.27
CA GLY A 80 2.57 -9.76 -2.34
C GLY A 80 1.53 -8.75 -1.84
N ILE A 81 1.60 -8.35 -0.56
CA ILE A 81 0.70 -7.36 0.03
C ILE A 81 1.29 -5.96 -0.21
N PRO A 82 0.59 -5.08 -0.95
CA PRO A 82 1.08 -3.74 -1.21
C PRO A 82 1.02 -2.85 0.04
N LEU A 83 2.00 -1.97 0.17
CA LEU A 83 2.21 -1.09 1.33
C LEU A 83 2.13 0.39 0.94
N TRP A 84 1.96 1.26 1.93
CA TRP A 84 2.01 2.71 1.73
C TRP A 84 3.37 3.16 1.19
N GLU A 85 4.45 2.74 1.85
CA GLU A 85 5.80 2.88 1.30
C GLU A 85 5.99 1.80 0.24
N SER A 86 6.07 2.22 -1.03
CA SER A 86 6.41 1.30 -2.14
C SER A 86 7.83 0.76 -2.05
N ASN A 87 8.71 1.43 -1.31
CA ASN A 87 10.12 1.08 -1.16
C ASN A 87 10.53 1.07 0.33
N PRO A 88 9.96 0.15 1.13
CA PRO A 88 10.20 0.11 2.56
C PRO A 88 11.64 -0.34 2.87
N ASN A 89 12.01 -0.26 4.15
CA ASN A 89 13.25 -0.90 4.59
C ASN A 89 13.15 -2.43 4.47
N VAL A 90 14.31 -3.08 4.33
CA VAL A 90 14.37 -4.54 4.43
C VAL A 90 14.43 -4.93 5.89
N CYS A 91 13.37 -5.53 6.41
CA CYS A 91 13.17 -5.89 7.80
C CYS A 91 13.43 -7.38 8.00
N ILE A 92 14.43 -7.71 8.83
CA ILE A 92 14.81 -9.10 9.14
C ILE A 92 14.80 -9.37 10.65
N HIS A 93 14.59 -10.60 11.06
CA HIS A 93 14.85 -11.04 12.43
C HIS A 93 16.35 -11.32 12.63
N THR A 94 16.87 -10.97 13.81
CA THR A 94 18.18 -11.42 14.30
C THR A 94 18.08 -11.88 15.75
N ALA A 95 18.73 -12.99 16.10
CA ALA A 95 18.93 -13.40 17.48
C ALA A 95 20.14 -12.69 18.13
N GLY A 96 20.96 -12.00 17.33
CA GLY A 96 22.18 -11.33 17.77
C GLY A 96 22.04 -9.81 17.85
N ARG A 97 23.16 -9.12 17.62
CA ARG A 97 23.22 -7.66 17.62
C ARG A 97 22.34 -7.08 16.51
N VAL A 98 21.59 -6.03 16.86
CA VAL A 98 20.84 -5.24 15.88
C VAL A 98 21.81 -4.61 14.87
N GLN A 99 21.55 -4.85 13.59
CA GLN A 99 22.26 -4.31 12.45
C GLN A 99 21.35 -3.33 11.69
N ARG A 100 21.96 -2.22 11.28
CA ARG A 100 21.41 -1.28 10.29
C ARG A 100 22.51 -1.01 9.28
N TYR A 101 22.25 -1.26 8.00
CA TYR A 101 23.20 -0.96 6.94
C TYR A 101 22.48 -0.48 5.67
N PRO A 102 23.12 0.39 4.86
CA PRO A 102 22.46 1.01 3.73
C PRO A 102 22.32 0.05 2.55
N PHE A 103 21.27 0.28 1.78
CA PHE A 103 21.00 -0.28 0.46
C PHE A 103 21.00 0.90 -0.53
N PRO A 104 21.82 0.89 -1.58
CA PRO A 104 21.98 2.08 -2.43
C PRO A 104 20.71 2.38 -3.22
N HIS A 105 20.61 3.62 -3.71
CA HIS A 105 19.60 4.00 -4.69
C HIS A 105 19.76 3.19 -5.98
N VAL A 106 18.66 3.01 -6.71
CA VAL A 106 18.63 2.25 -7.96
C VAL A 106 18.16 3.18 -9.07
N ARG A 107 18.82 3.14 -10.24
CA ARG A 107 18.45 3.92 -11.42
C ARG A 107 17.98 2.96 -12.51
N ILE A 108 16.73 3.08 -12.94
CA ILE A 108 16.08 2.22 -13.95
C ILE A 108 15.21 3.10 -14.84
N GLY A 109 15.44 3.09 -16.16
CA GLY A 109 14.58 3.75 -17.15
C GLY A 109 14.22 5.21 -16.79
N GLY A 110 15.22 6.02 -16.43
CA GLY A 110 15.05 7.42 -16.03
C GLY A 110 14.50 7.64 -14.61
N LEU A 111 13.98 6.60 -13.95
CA LEU A 111 13.54 6.67 -12.55
C LEU A 111 14.72 6.52 -11.60
N THR A 112 14.73 7.32 -10.53
CA THR A 112 15.63 7.14 -9.39
C THR A 112 14.84 6.65 -8.20
N ILE A 113 15.07 5.41 -7.81
CA ILE A 113 14.46 4.76 -6.65
C ILE A 113 15.39 4.97 -5.46
N PRO A 114 14.93 5.57 -4.36
CA PRO A 114 15.80 5.95 -3.26
C PRO A 114 16.45 4.73 -2.60
N GLY A 115 17.61 4.97 -1.98
CA GLY A 115 18.21 4.00 -1.09
C GLY A 115 17.29 3.70 0.11
N CYS A 116 17.39 2.49 0.64
CA CYS A 116 16.74 2.12 1.90
C CYS A 116 17.79 1.57 2.88
N ALA A 117 17.38 1.09 4.04
CA ALA A 117 18.25 0.33 4.92
C ALA A 117 17.77 -1.12 5.04
N VAL A 118 18.72 -2.01 5.33
CA VAL A 118 18.38 -3.27 6.00
C VAL A 118 18.37 -3.00 7.50
N ARG A 119 17.29 -3.41 8.17
CA ARG A 119 17.06 -3.25 9.60
C ARG A 119 16.76 -4.62 10.21
N SER A 120 17.51 -4.99 11.23
CA SER A 120 17.23 -6.22 11.96
C SER A 120 16.47 -5.97 13.26
N PHE A 121 15.59 -6.88 13.63
CA PHE A 121 14.76 -6.80 14.84
C PHE A 121 15.00 -8.03 15.73
N THR A 122 15.11 -7.80 17.04
CA THR A 122 15.36 -8.87 18.02
C THR A 122 14.11 -9.65 18.40
N LYS A 123 12.93 -9.06 18.28
CA LYS A 123 11.66 -9.76 18.53
C LYS A 123 11.48 -10.87 17.48
N PRO A 124 11.49 -12.15 17.86
CA PRO A 124 11.33 -13.25 16.90
C PRO A 124 9.90 -13.29 16.33
N PRO A 125 9.69 -13.99 15.21
CA PRO A 125 8.37 -14.46 14.79
C PRO A 125 7.69 -15.19 15.94
N THR A 126 6.39 -14.95 16.15
CA THR A 126 5.62 -15.60 17.23
C THR A 126 5.06 -16.95 16.81
N ASN A 127 4.76 -17.12 15.53
CA ASN A 127 4.28 -18.37 14.95
C ASN A 127 5.29 -18.93 13.92
N GLN A 128 4.95 -20.07 13.33
CA GLN A 128 5.74 -20.71 12.29
C GLN A 128 5.92 -19.78 11.09
N THR A 129 7.14 -19.72 10.55
CA THR A 129 7.46 -18.97 9.34
C THR A 129 6.88 -19.65 8.10
N THR A 130 6.63 -18.86 7.06
CA THR A 130 6.18 -19.32 5.75
C THR A 130 7.27 -19.06 4.72
N SER A 131 7.58 -20.06 3.88
CA SER A 131 8.51 -19.90 2.77
C SER A 131 7.77 -19.37 1.54
N ILE A 132 8.18 -18.20 1.04
CA ILE A 132 7.62 -17.56 -0.15
C ILE A 132 8.75 -17.34 -1.17
N SER A 133 8.75 -18.10 -2.26
CA SER A 133 9.79 -18.02 -3.30
C SER A 133 11.22 -18.11 -2.74
N GLY A 134 11.43 -18.94 -1.72
CA GLY A 134 12.72 -19.12 -1.03
C GLY A 134 13.08 -18.05 0.00
N LEU A 135 12.19 -17.09 0.26
CA LEU A 135 12.25 -16.15 1.37
C LEU A 135 11.52 -16.75 2.58
N GLU A 136 12.20 -16.91 3.70
CA GLU A 136 11.54 -17.28 4.96
C GLU A 136 10.93 -16.04 5.60
N CYS A 137 9.62 -16.05 5.84
CA CYS A 137 8.88 -14.87 6.27
C CYS A 137 7.99 -15.15 7.49
N GLU A 138 7.71 -14.13 8.29
CA GLU A 138 6.54 -14.14 9.18
C GLU A 138 5.27 -14.44 8.39
N ASP A 139 4.31 -15.11 9.03
CA ASP A 139 2.97 -15.20 8.48
C ASP A 139 2.29 -13.82 8.46
N VAL A 140 1.31 -13.65 7.58
CA VAL A 140 0.69 -12.34 7.33
C VAL A 140 0.09 -11.71 8.59
N ILE A 141 -0.56 -12.49 9.48
CA ILE A 141 -1.21 -11.93 10.68
C ILE A 141 -0.16 -11.41 11.66
N ASP A 142 0.90 -12.18 11.91
CA ASP A 142 1.99 -11.77 12.81
C ASP A 142 2.74 -10.56 12.25
N ALA A 143 2.97 -10.53 10.93
CA ALA A 143 3.57 -9.40 10.24
C ALA A 143 2.70 -8.14 10.35
N LEU A 144 1.38 -8.25 10.20
CA LEU A 144 0.44 -7.14 10.41
C LEU A 144 0.48 -6.61 11.85
N ILE A 145 0.42 -7.50 12.84
CA ILE A 145 0.51 -7.12 14.25
C ILE A 145 1.82 -6.37 14.53
N ARG A 146 2.94 -6.86 13.99
CA ARG A 146 4.24 -6.20 14.11
C ARG A 146 4.25 -4.84 13.44
N VAL A 147 3.77 -4.72 12.20
CA VAL A 147 3.70 -3.45 11.46
C VAL A 147 2.86 -2.44 12.23
N ILE A 148 1.65 -2.81 12.65
CA ILE A 148 0.77 -1.89 13.38
C ILE A 148 1.39 -1.46 14.71
N ALA A 149 2.11 -2.36 15.39
CA ALA A 149 2.77 -2.03 16.65
C ALA A 149 4.02 -1.16 16.51
N SER A 150 4.60 -1.05 15.31
CA SER A 150 5.92 -0.44 15.07
C SER A 150 5.85 0.82 14.20
N GLU A 151 4.87 0.91 13.31
CA GLU A 151 4.78 1.94 12.28
C GLU A 151 3.90 3.13 12.68
N GLU A 152 3.96 4.15 11.84
CA GLU A 152 3.03 5.27 11.88
C GLU A 152 1.61 4.86 11.50
N ARG A 153 0.60 5.66 11.91
CA ARG A 153 -0.81 5.28 11.79
C ARG A 153 -1.25 5.07 10.33
N LEU A 154 -0.82 5.92 9.41
CA LEU A 154 -1.20 5.80 8.00
C LEU A 154 -0.60 4.53 7.34
N PRO A 155 0.72 4.29 7.36
CA PRO A 155 1.30 3.04 6.84
C PRO A 155 0.68 1.79 7.48
N ALA A 156 0.48 1.80 8.80
CA ALA A 156 -0.14 0.69 9.53
C ALA A 156 -1.59 0.44 9.09
N PHE A 157 -2.39 1.49 8.90
CA PHE A 157 -3.78 1.37 8.45
C PHE A 157 -3.87 0.83 7.02
N VAL A 158 -3.03 1.33 6.11
CA VAL A 158 -2.93 0.83 4.74
C VAL A 158 -2.55 -0.65 4.74
N ALA A 159 -1.50 -1.03 5.48
CA ALA A 159 -1.07 -2.42 5.59
C ALA A 159 -2.20 -3.31 6.14
N ALA A 160 -2.96 -2.84 7.13
CA ALA A 160 -4.10 -3.56 7.66
C ALA A 160 -5.21 -3.78 6.61
N CYS A 161 -5.61 -2.75 5.86
CA CYS A 161 -6.62 -2.89 4.80
C CYS A 161 -6.17 -3.90 3.74
N MET A 162 -4.95 -3.75 3.22
CA MET A 162 -4.42 -4.61 2.17
C MET A 162 -4.19 -6.05 2.66
N GLY A 163 -3.73 -6.22 3.89
CA GLY A 163 -3.52 -7.53 4.50
C GLY A 163 -4.82 -8.26 4.81
N ILE A 164 -5.84 -7.57 5.34
CA ILE A 164 -7.16 -8.17 5.57
C ILE A 164 -7.83 -8.51 4.24
N ARG A 165 -7.70 -7.67 3.21
CA ARG A 165 -8.15 -7.98 1.84
C ARG A 165 -7.51 -9.26 1.31
N HIS A 166 -6.19 -9.37 1.43
CA HIS A 166 -5.43 -10.55 1.01
C HIS A 166 -5.91 -11.81 1.74
N LEU A 167 -5.92 -11.79 3.08
CA LEU A 167 -6.31 -12.92 3.92
C LEU A 167 -7.77 -13.35 3.71
N SER A 168 -8.67 -12.39 3.55
CA SER A 168 -10.09 -12.66 3.33
C SER A 168 -10.42 -13.03 1.88
N ARG A 169 -9.46 -12.95 0.96
CA ARG A 169 -9.68 -13.11 -0.49
C ARG A 169 -10.90 -12.29 -0.92
N PHE A 170 -10.90 -11.01 -0.55
CA PHE A 170 -12.07 -10.17 -0.73
C PHE A 170 -12.33 -9.99 -2.23
N ASP A 171 -13.52 -10.41 -2.66
CA ASP A 171 -14.00 -10.26 -4.03
C ASP A 171 -15.29 -9.43 -4.02
N THR A 172 -15.28 -8.33 -4.76
CA THR A 172 -16.39 -7.40 -4.87
C THR A 172 -17.58 -7.99 -5.65
N ARG A 173 -17.37 -9.07 -6.41
CA ARG A 173 -18.45 -9.84 -7.04
C ARG A 173 -19.24 -10.70 -6.05
N SER A 174 -18.69 -10.95 -4.86
CA SER A 174 -19.30 -11.77 -3.80
C SER A 174 -19.28 -11.03 -2.46
N LEU A 175 -19.85 -9.83 -2.44
CA LEU A 175 -19.70 -8.87 -1.34
C LEU A 175 -20.09 -9.46 0.03
N VAL A 176 -21.24 -10.14 0.12
CA VAL A 176 -21.73 -10.72 1.39
C VAL A 176 -20.75 -11.77 1.94
N ALA A 177 -20.28 -12.67 1.09
CA ALA A 177 -19.33 -13.70 1.50
C ALA A 177 -17.97 -13.10 1.86
N SER A 178 -17.50 -12.11 1.08
CA SER A 178 -16.27 -11.38 1.34
C SER A 178 -16.31 -10.63 2.68
N ARG A 179 -17.40 -9.95 3.01
CA ARG A 179 -17.64 -9.30 4.32
C ARG A 179 -17.69 -10.30 5.48
N SER A 180 -18.16 -11.52 5.24
CA SER A 180 -18.10 -12.60 6.23
C SER A 180 -16.67 -13.03 6.53
N ARG A 181 -15.88 -13.28 5.47
CA ARG A 181 -14.46 -13.64 5.59
C ARG A 181 -13.62 -12.52 6.22
N GLU A 182 -13.90 -11.27 5.88
CA GLU A 182 -13.28 -10.10 6.50
C GLU A 182 -13.47 -10.09 8.02
N ARG A 183 -14.70 -10.28 8.50
CA ARG A 183 -15.01 -10.35 9.94
C ARG A 183 -14.29 -11.51 10.63
N GLU A 184 -14.17 -12.66 9.98
CA GLU A 184 -13.40 -13.80 10.48
C GLU A 184 -11.91 -13.46 10.60
N VAL A 185 -11.31 -12.89 9.56
CA VAL A 185 -9.90 -12.49 9.57
C VAL A 185 -9.62 -11.45 10.66
N LYS A 186 -10.46 -10.43 10.81
CA LYS A 186 -10.32 -9.43 11.89
C LYS A 186 -10.34 -10.10 13.26
N ARG A 187 -11.27 -11.04 13.50
CA ARG A 187 -11.31 -11.82 14.75
C ARG A 187 -10.04 -12.63 14.98
N GLN A 188 -9.48 -13.27 13.95
CA GLN A 188 -8.23 -14.03 14.07
C GLN A 188 -7.04 -13.13 14.40
N ILE A 189 -6.94 -11.95 13.77
CA ILE A 189 -5.89 -10.97 14.07
C ILE A 189 -5.97 -10.54 15.54
N LEU A 190 -7.16 -10.16 16.02
CA LEU A 190 -7.35 -9.74 17.41
C LEU A 190 -7.09 -10.89 18.41
N ALA A 191 -7.43 -12.12 18.06
CA ALA A 191 -7.10 -13.29 18.89
C ALA A 191 -5.59 -13.49 19.01
N ARG A 192 -4.84 -13.45 17.89
CA ARG A 192 -3.38 -13.60 17.90
C ARG A 192 -2.66 -12.41 18.55
N MET A 193 -3.20 -11.20 18.40
CA MET A 193 -2.70 -10.01 19.08
C MET A 193 -2.65 -10.21 20.59
N ARG A 194 -3.69 -10.82 21.21
CA ARG A 194 -3.75 -11.01 22.67
C ARG A 194 -2.58 -11.84 23.22
N SER A 195 -2.05 -12.78 22.45
CA SER A 195 -0.86 -13.58 22.78
C SER A 195 0.47 -12.94 22.35
N SER A 196 0.43 -11.80 21.65
CA SER A 196 1.62 -11.17 21.08
C SER A 196 2.48 -10.45 22.15
N PRO A 197 3.78 -10.22 21.87
CA PRO A 197 4.66 -9.44 22.76
C PRO A 197 4.40 -7.92 22.68
N TYR A 198 3.41 -7.47 21.91
CA TYR A 198 3.14 -6.04 21.67
C TYR A 198 2.07 -5.46 22.59
N ARG A 199 2.08 -5.85 23.88
CA ARG A 199 1.04 -5.47 24.86
C ARG A 199 0.76 -3.98 24.96
N ARG A 200 1.79 -3.13 24.81
CA ARG A 200 1.66 -1.66 24.82
C ARG A 200 0.91 -1.09 23.62
N SER A 201 0.77 -1.87 22.54
CA SER A 201 0.15 -1.47 21.29
C SER A 201 -1.21 -2.15 21.05
N HIS A 202 -1.72 -2.97 21.97
CA HIS A 202 -3.00 -3.68 21.78
C HIS A 202 -4.16 -2.73 21.45
N ILE A 203 -4.28 -1.61 22.18
CA ILE A 203 -5.32 -0.62 21.92
C ILE A 203 -5.21 -0.04 20.50
N LEU A 204 -3.99 0.24 20.04
CA LEU A 204 -3.75 0.75 18.69
C LEU A 204 -4.09 -0.32 17.62
N ILE A 205 -3.72 -1.57 17.88
CA ILE A 205 -4.00 -2.69 16.98
C ILE A 205 -5.52 -2.90 16.88
N GLU A 206 -6.24 -2.96 18.00
CA GLU A 206 -7.71 -3.01 18.02
C GLU A 206 -8.32 -1.86 17.21
N GLN A 207 -7.89 -0.62 17.47
CA GLN A 207 -8.38 0.56 16.76
C GLN A 207 -8.16 0.50 15.25
N ILE A 208 -6.97 0.10 14.80
CA ILE A 208 -6.68 0.00 13.36
C ILE A 208 -7.44 -1.16 12.73
N ILE A 209 -7.48 -2.34 13.36
CA ILE A 209 -8.15 -3.52 12.81
C ILE A 209 -9.67 -3.34 12.73
N ASP A 210 -10.28 -2.68 13.72
CA ASP A 210 -11.71 -2.41 13.69
C ASP A 210 -12.10 -1.51 12.50
N ASN A 211 -11.26 -0.52 12.20
CA ASN A 211 -11.53 0.49 11.16
C ASN A 211 -10.94 0.17 9.78
N ALA A 212 -9.95 -0.71 9.68
CA ALA A 212 -9.39 -1.16 8.40
C ALA A 212 -10.45 -1.92 7.60
N ASP A 213 -10.46 -1.79 6.28
CA ASP A 213 -11.54 -2.35 5.45
C ASP A 213 -10.99 -3.09 4.23
N ALA A 214 -11.38 -4.36 4.09
CA ALA A 214 -10.93 -5.25 3.02
C ALA A 214 -11.48 -4.90 1.62
N GLY A 215 -12.46 -4.00 1.57
CA GLY A 215 -13.04 -3.45 0.35
C GLY A 215 -12.12 -2.44 -0.35
N CYS A 216 -11.07 -1.93 0.29
CA CYS A 216 -10.06 -1.11 -0.39
C CYS A 216 -9.28 -1.97 -1.39
N GLU A 217 -9.42 -1.72 -2.68
CA GLU A 217 -8.75 -2.49 -3.74
C GLU A 217 -7.32 -2.03 -3.98
N SER A 218 -7.01 -0.79 -3.61
CA SER A 218 -5.70 -0.16 -3.78
C SER A 218 -5.18 0.51 -2.51
N VAL A 219 -3.87 0.76 -2.50
CA VAL A 219 -3.20 1.52 -1.43
C VAL A 219 -3.75 2.93 -1.30
N LEU A 220 -4.09 3.57 -2.42
CA LEU A 220 -4.65 4.92 -2.45
C LEU A 220 -6.05 4.93 -1.81
N GLU A 221 -6.89 3.94 -2.10
CA GLU A 221 -8.21 3.80 -1.45
C GLU A 221 -8.09 3.63 0.07
N ALA A 222 -7.16 2.77 0.53
CA ALA A 222 -6.94 2.56 1.95
C ALA A 222 -6.43 3.84 2.66
N ALA A 223 -5.54 4.58 2.00
CA ALA A 223 -5.05 5.86 2.51
C ALA A 223 -6.15 6.92 2.55
N LEU A 224 -6.99 6.99 1.51
CA LEU A 224 -8.13 7.90 1.46
C LEU A 224 -9.16 7.57 2.54
N LEU A 225 -9.48 6.29 2.72
CA LEU A 225 -10.37 5.82 3.79
C LEU A 225 -9.84 6.24 5.17
N TRP A 226 -8.54 6.11 5.42
CA TRP A 226 -7.94 6.55 6.69
C TRP A 226 -8.19 8.04 6.96
N VAL A 227 -7.98 8.91 5.96
CA VAL A 227 -8.21 10.35 6.12
C VAL A 227 -9.71 10.62 6.35
N VAL A 228 -10.59 10.03 5.54
CA VAL A 228 -12.05 10.18 5.66
C VAL A 228 -12.53 9.75 7.05
N LEU A 229 -12.17 8.56 7.52
CA LEU A 229 -12.58 8.07 8.83
C LEU A 229 -12.09 8.98 9.96
N SER A 230 -10.95 9.65 9.80
CA SER A 230 -10.39 10.55 10.80
C SER A 230 -11.16 11.87 11.02
N VAL A 231 -12.12 12.18 10.14
CA VAL A 231 -12.93 13.40 10.17
C VAL A 231 -14.44 13.14 9.99
N CYS A 232 -14.83 11.95 9.54
CA CYS A 232 -16.22 11.61 9.23
C CYS A 232 -16.98 11.07 10.46
N PRO A 233 -18.12 11.69 10.81
CA PRO A 233 -18.98 11.22 11.90
C PRO A 233 -19.95 10.12 11.47
N TYR A 234 -20.17 9.94 10.16
CA TYR A 234 -21.17 9.03 9.58
C TYR A 234 -20.62 7.63 9.31
N ASP A 235 -21.49 6.71 8.90
CA ASP A 235 -21.07 5.42 8.36
C ASP A 235 -20.38 5.62 7.00
N VAL A 236 -19.23 4.99 6.80
CA VAL A 236 -18.47 5.06 5.55
C VAL A 236 -18.43 3.65 4.99
N ARG A 237 -19.07 3.45 3.84
CA ARG A 237 -19.19 2.13 3.22
C ARG A 237 -18.28 2.02 2.02
N THR A 238 -17.31 1.11 2.08
CA THR A 238 -16.48 0.80 0.92
C THR A 238 -17.23 -0.11 -0.06
N GLN A 239 -16.90 0.00 -1.35
CA GLN A 239 -17.44 -0.85 -2.40
C GLN A 239 -18.99 -0.81 -2.49
N PHE A 240 -19.56 0.36 -2.19
CA PHE A 240 -21.00 0.58 -2.19
C PHE A 240 -21.54 0.61 -3.62
N VAL A 241 -22.62 -0.12 -3.89
CA VAL A 241 -23.27 -0.19 -5.20
C VAL A 241 -24.45 0.78 -5.21
N ILE A 242 -24.47 1.64 -6.22
CA ILE A 242 -25.54 2.60 -6.49
C ILE A 242 -26.27 2.12 -7.73
N ASP A 243 -27.55 1.87 -7.57
CA ASP A 243 -28.46 1.49 -8.64
C ASP A 243 -28.99 2.76 -9.30
N THR A 244 -28.83 2.85 -10.62
CA THR A 244 -29.33 3.96 -11.44
C THR A 244 -30.11 3.38 -12.63
N PRO A 245 -31.00 4.15 -13.29
CA PRO A 245 -31.63 3.73 -14.54
C PRO A 245 -30.63 3.34 -15.64
N ASP A 246 -29.43 3.94 -15.61
CA ASP A 246 -28.36 3.72 -16.60
C ASP A 246 -27.39 2.58 -16.23
N GLY A 247 -27.59 1.94 -15.07
CA GLY A 247 -26.82 0.78 -14.63
C GLY A 247 -26.41 0.81 -13.16
N HIS A 248 -25.57 -0.17 -12.79
CA HIS A 248 -25.08 -0.37 -11.44
C HIS A 248 -23.64 0.12 -11.32
N PHE A 249 -23.41 1.15 -10.51
CA PHE A 249 -22.09 1.75 -10.34
C PHE A 249 -21.58 1.52 -8.93
N ARG A 250 -20.30 1.16 -8.82
CA ARG A 250 -19.65 0.95 -7.53
C ARG A 250 -18.71 2.09 -7.19
N ALA A 251 -18.88 2.65 -6.00
CA ALA A 251 -17.98 3.65 -5.42
C ALA A 251 -16.95 2.99 -4.51
N ASP A 252 -15.73 3.55 -4.47
CA ASP A 252 -14.66 3.05 -3.60
C ASP A 252 -15.07 3.23 -2.13
N TRP A 253 -15.65 4.40 -1.81
CA TRP A 253 -16.42 4.61 -0.58
C TRP A 253 -17.62 5.54 -0.79
N ALA A 254 -18.63 5.39 0.06
CA ALA A 254 -19.83 6.22 0.08
C ALA A 254 -20.22 6.60 1.52
N ILE A 255 -20.77 7.81 1.67
CA ILE A 255 -21.47 8.30 2.85
C ILE A 255 -22.90 8.59 2.42
N ILE A 256 -23.81 7.68 2.77
CA ILE A 256 -25.18 7.68 2.27
C ILE A 256 -25.93 8.91 2.79
N GLU A 257 -25.70 9.26 4.05
CA GLU A 257 -26.32 10.38 4.76
C GLU A 257 -26.05 11.73 4.09
N LEU A 258 -24.97 11.83 3.31
CA LEU A 258 -24.58 13.04 2.58
C LEU A 258 -24.81 12.93 1.07
N GLY A 259 -25.26 11.78 0.57
CA GLY A 259 -25.27 11.50 -0.87
C GLY A 259 -23.88 11.70 -1.48
N LEU A 260 -22.81 11.33 -0.77
CA LEU A 260 -21.44 11.59 -1.18
C LEU A 260 -20.69 10.30 -1.50
N VAL A 261 -20.04 10.25 -2.66
CA VAL A 261 -19.10 9.18 -3.02
C VAL A 261 -17.70 9.74 -3.22
N GLY A 262 -16.71 8.94 -2.84
CA GLY A 262 -15.31 9.19 -3.19
C GLY A 262 -14.72 8.10 -4.05
N GLU A 263 -13.91 8.51 -5.00
CA GLU A 263 -13.18 7.63 -5.92
C GLU A 263 -11.69 7.96 -5.87
N ALA A 264 -10.86 6.94 -5.70
CA ALA A 264 -9.41 7.04 -5.75
C ALA A 264 -8.93 6.71 -7.17
N ASP A 265 -8.64 7.74 -7.95
CA ASP A 265 -8.15 7.60 -9.31
C ASP A 265 -6.62 7.44 -9.31
N GLY A 266 -6.16 6.22 -9.61
CA GLY A 266 -4.76 5.99 -9.98
C GLY A 266 -4.42 6.73 -11.29
N ALA A 267 -3.19 7.24 -11.40
CA ALA A 267 -2.72 8.13 -12.48
C ALA A 267 -2.81 7.59 -13.94
N ALA A 268 -3.40 6.43 -14.18
CA ALA A 268 -3.46 5.80 -15.50
C ALA A 268 -4.87 5.25 -15.79
N LYS A 269 -5.77 6.09 -16.30
CA LYS A 269 -7.03 5.64 -16.89
C LYS A 269 -7.48 6.49 -18.07
N LEU A 270 -6.59 6.76 -19.03
CA LEU A 270 -6.97 7.29 -20.33
C LEU A 270 -6.20 6.53 -21.41
N GLY A 271 -6.92 5.78 -22.25
CA GLY A 271 -6.37 4.75 -23.13
C GLY A 271 -5.32 5.25 -24.13
N LEU A 272 -4.49 4.32 -24.60
CA LEU A 272 -3.32 4.59 -25.47
C LEU A 272 -3.67 5.07 -26.89
N THR A 273 -4.95 5.08 -27.28
CA THR A 273 -5.41 5.56 -28.60
C THR A 273 -6.49 6.63 -28.45
N ILE A 274 -6.54 7.60 -29.37
CA ILE A 274 -7.51 8.71 -29.37
C ILE A 274 -8.96 8.20 -29.34
N THR A 275 -9.25 7.08 -30.00
CA THR A 275 -10.57 6.44 -30.00
C THR A 275 -10.89 5.76 -28.67
N ALA A 276 -9.95 5.02 -28.08
CA ALA A 276 -10.14 4.43 -26.74
C ALA A 276 -10.28 5.52 -25.66
N PHE A 277 -9.50 6.60 -25.78
CA PHE A 277 -9.60 7.79 -24.94
C PHE A 277 -11.00 8.41 -25.00
N ARG A 278 -11.52 8.70 -26.20
CA ARG A 278 -12.84 9.31 -26.38
C ARG A 278 -13.98 8.40 -25.91
N THR A 279 -13.84 7.09 -26.02
CA THR A 279 -14.83 6.14 -25.52
C THR A 279 -14.80 6.06 -24.00
N ALA A 280 -13.61 5.98 -23.40
CA ALA A 280 -13.43 6.02 -21.94
C ALA A 280 -13.97 7.32 -21.34
N GLN A 281 -13.68 8.46 -21.97
CA GLN A 281 -14.18 9.77 -21.56
C GLN A 281 -15.72 9.84 -21.61
N ARG A 282 -16.34 9.30 -22.68
CA ARG A 282 -17.80 9.26 -22.79
C ARG A 282 -18.45 8.36 -21.74
N ALA A 283 -17.88 7.18 -21.50
CA ALA A 283 -18.37 6.26 -20.46
C ALA A 283 -18.23 6.87 -19.06
N TRP A 284 -17.12 7.57 -18.81
CA TRP A 284 -16.87 8.30 -17.57
C TRP A 284 -17.89 9.43 -17.35
N MET A 285 -18.15 10.27 -18.37
CA MET A 285 -19.17 11.33 -18.30
C MET A 285 -20.60 10.78 -18.17
N ALA A 286 -20.89 9.61 -18.75
CA ALA A 286 -22.19 8.96 -18.61
C ALA A 286 -22.39 8.46 -17.17
N ARG A 287 -21.39 7.77 -16.59
CA ARG A 287 -21.40 7.33 -15.20
C ARG A 287 -21.59 8.49 -14.23
N GLN A 288 -20.84 9.58 -14.43
CA GLN A 288 -20.94 10.76 -13.56
C GLN A 288 -22.36 11.34 -13.58
N ARG A 289 -22.94 11.54 -14.78
CA ARG A 289 -24.30 12.05 -14.91
C ARG A 289 -25.35 11.14 -14.29
N ALA A 290 -25.24 9.83 -14.47
CA ALA A 290 -26.18 8.87 -13.90
C ALA A 290 -26.18 8.93 -12.35
N LEU A 291 -25.01 9.00 -11.75
CA LEU A 291 -24.87 9.14 -10.29
C LEU A 291 -25.39 10.50 -9.79
N GLU A 292 -25.07 11.60 -10.48
CA GLU A 292 -25.55 12.94 -10.12
C GLU A 292 -27.08 13.08 -10.22
N GLN A 293 -27.71 12.43 -11.21
CA GLN A 293 -29.18 12.39 -11.35
C GLN A 293 -29.86 11.66 -10.19
N GLU A 294 -29.20 10.65 -9.62
CA GLU A 294 -29.63 9.98 -8.39
C GLU A 294 -29.26 10.76 -7.11
N GLY A 295 -28.81 12.01 -7.25
CA GLY A 295 -28.51 12.90 -6.13
C GLY A 295 -27.13 12.71 -5.50
N TRP A 296 -26.24 11.92 -6.13
CA TRP A 296 -24.90 11.70 -5.61
C TRP A 296 -23.92 12.79 -6.03
N THR A 297 -23.19 13.33 -5.06
CA THR A 297 -22.00 14.13 -5.29
C THR A 297 -20.78 13.21 -5.38
N ILE A 298 -19.98 13.35 -6.44
CA ILE A 298 -18.77 12.54 -6.64
C ILE A 298 -17.53 13.39 -6.38
N ARG A 299 -16.59 12.88 -5.59
CA ARG A 299 -15.26 13.47 -5.40
C ARG A 299 -14.17 12.49 -5.79
N ARG A 300 -13.21 12.96 -6.58
CA ARG A 300 -12.09 12.16 -7.08
C ARG A 300 -10.80 12.60 -6.44
N TYR A 301 -9.96 11.64 -6.08
CA TYR A 301 -8.70 11.87 -5.40
C TYR A 301 -7.58 11.11 -6.10
N GLN A 302 -6.42 11.74 -6.21
CA GLN A 302 -5.23 11.20 -6.85
C GLN A 302 -4.06 11.18 -5.86
N TRP A 303 -2.97 10.51 -6.25
CA TRP A 303 -1.75 10.47 -5.44
C TRP A 303 -1.20 11.86 -5.09
N ALA A 304 -1.37 12.85 -5.97
CA ALA A 304 -0.94 14.23 -5.74
C ALA A 304 -1.63 14.89 -4.53
N ASP A 305 -2.87 14.51 -4.22
CA ASP A 305 -3.60 15.05 -3.06
C ASP A 305 -2.96 14.63 -1.73
N PHE A 306 -2.19 13.55 -1.73
CA PHE A 306 -1.48 13.04 -0.55
C PHE A 306 -0.10 13.66 -0.36
N GLU A 307 0.30 14.62 -1.20
CA GLU A 307 1.51 15.41 -0.96
C GLU A 307 1.37 16.31 0.28
N ASP A 308 0.17 16.83 0.53
CA ASP A 308 -0.17 17.56 1.75
C ASP A 308 -1.37 16.91 2.46
N ILE A 309 -1.08 15.87 3.24
CA ILE A 309 -2.10 15.07 3.95
C ILE A 309 -2.88 15.91 4.99
N PRO A 310 -2.24 16.83 5.76
CA PRO A 310 -2.97 17.78 6.61
C PRO A 310 -3.97 18.64 5.83
N ALA A 311 -3.57 19.24 4.71
CA ALA A 311 -4.48 20.06 3.89
C ALA A 311 -5.62 19.22 3.27
N LEU A 312 -5.31 18.02 2.77
CA LEU A 312 -6.31 17.06 2.30
C LEU A 312 -7.32 16.72 3.40
N ARG A 313 -6.86 16.52 4.63
CA ARG A 313 -7.75 16.26 5.78
C ARG A 313 -8.68 17.43 6.06
N GLU A 314 -8.18 18.66 6.01
CA GLU A 314 -9.01 19.86 6.19
C GLU A 314 -10.07 19.99 5.10
N GLN A 315 -9.69 19.77 3.83
CA GLN A 315 -10.62 19.77 2.71
C GLN A 315 -11.69 18.68 2.86
N LEU A 316 -11.28 17.47 3.26
CA LEU A 316 -12.21 16.36 3.50
C LEU A 316 -13.14 16.64 4.68
N ALA A 317 -12.66 17.24 5.77
CA ALA A 317 -13.50 17.59 6.92
C ALA A 317 -14.70 18.47 6.51
N ARG A 318 -14.47 19.48 5.67
CA ARG A 318 -15.54 20.35 5.14
C ARG A 318 -16.54 19.59 4.26
N ALA A 319 -16.10 18.51 3.61
CA ALA A 319 -16.91 17.72 2.71
C ALA A 319 -17.75 16.66 3.44
N VAL A 320 -17.14 15.96 4.40
CA VAL A 320 -17.73 14.78 5.04
C VAL A 320 -18.29 15.07 6.43
N ASN A 321 -18.04 16.28 6.96
CA ASN A 321 -18.58 16.73 8.24
C ASN A 321 -19.00 18.21 8.17
N PRO A 322 -19.94 18.59 7.28
CA PRO A 322 -20.34 19.98 7.07
C PRO A 322 -21.02 20.63 8.28
N HIS A 323 -21.38 19.84 9.30
CA HIS A 323 -22.07 20.28 10.51
C HIS A 323 -21.20 20.15 11.78
N ASP A 324 -19.89 19.92 11.63
CA ASP A 324 -18.94 19.80 12.74
C ASP A 324 -19.40 18.84 13.85
N LEU A 325 -20.00 17.70 13.45
CA LEU A 325 -20.47 16.69 14.39
C LEU A 325 -19.30 15.96 15.06
N PRO A 326 -19.49 15.45 16.29
CA PRO A 326 -18.47 14.67 16.98
C PRO A 326 -18.06 13.42 16.20
N ILE A 327 -16.74 13.24 16.02
CA ILE A 327 -16.17 12.05 15.39
C ILE A 327 -16.17 10.89 16.40
N PRO A 328 -16.56 9.66 16.00
CA PRO A 328 -16.51 8.49 16.87
C PRO A 328 -15.15 8.34 17.58
N PRO A 329 -15.11 8.07 18.91
CA PRO A 329 -13.85 7.98 19.66
C PRO A 329 -12.86 6.95 19.12
N SER A 330 -13.35 5.86 18.51
CA SER A 330 -12.53 4.83 17.86
C SER A 330 -11.80 5.35 16.62
N ARG A 331 -12.37 6.34 15.93
CA ARG A 331 -11.84 6.93 14.70
C ARG A 331 -11.03 8.20 14.93
N GLY A 332 -11.42 9.02 15.92
CA GLY A 332 -10.71 10.27 16.23
C GLY A 332 -9.23 10.06 16.60
N ARG A 333 -8.86 8.87 17.09
CA ARG A 333 -7.47 8.52 17.43
C ARG A 333 -6.67 7.90 16.29
N LEU A 334 -7.31 7.59 15.15
CA LEU A 334 -6.61 7.12 13.94
C LEU A 334 -5.67 8.20 13.42
N TRP A 335 -6.03 9.47 13.59
CA TRP A 335 -5.22 10.58 13.12
C TRP A 335 -3.93 10.73 13.95
N ARG A 336 -2.83 10.79 13.22
CA ARG A 336 -1.58 11.46 13.60
C ARG A 336 -1.07 12.08 12.32
N PRO A 337 -0.65 13.33 12.35
CA PRO A 337 0.18 13.85 11.27
C PRO A 337 1.31 12.85 11.02
N PRO A 338 1.43 12.30 9.79
CA PRO A 338 2.59 11.50 9.40
C PRO A 338 3.85 12.31 9.71
N ARG A 339 4.88 11.66 10.24
CA ARG A 339 6.16 12.33 10.48
C ARG A 339 7.06 12.05 9.29
N ASP A 340 8.03 12.93 9.06
CA ASP A 340 9.08 12.71 8.05
C ASP A 340 10.10 11.62 8.45
N CYS A 341 9.77 10.79 9.43
CA CYS A 341 10.68 9.83 10.02
C CYS A 341 11.02 8.69 9.04
N ASP A 342 12.31 8.41 8.90
CA ASP A 342 12.91 7.43 7.99
C ASP A 342 12.89 7.78 6.47
N SER A 343 12.65 9.04 6.11
CA SER A 343 12.87 9.71 4.79
C SER A 343 11.63 9.79 3.88
N PRO A 344 11.07 10.99 3.63
CA PRO A 344 9.87 11.17 2.80
C PRO A 344 10.03 10.53 1.41
N GLN A 345 11.25 10.51 0.89
CA GLN A 345 11.60 9.92 -0.40
C GLN A 345 11.22 8.45 -0.59
N ARG A 346 10.94 7.67 0.47
CA ARG A 346 10.60 6.23 0.34
C ARG A 346 9.17 5.97 -0.13
N ARG A 347 8.31 6.98 -0.05
CA ARG A 347 7.06 7.05 -0.80
C ARG A 347 7.38 7.65 -2.17
N PHE A 348 6.77 7.12 -3.23
CA PHE A 348 6.84 7.81 -4.51
C PHE A 348 6.02 9.11 -4.43
N HIS A 349 6.58 10.19 -4.94
CA HIS A 349 5.94 11.50 -4.93
C HIS A 349 5.51 11.86 -6.35
N VAL A 350 4.29 12.37 -6.49
CA VAL A 350 3.81 12.93 -7.75
C VAL A 350 4.10 14.42 -7.71
N ARG A 351 5.23 14.85 -8.29
CA ARG A 351 5.47 16.28 -8.45
C ARG A 351 4.45 16.86 -9.44
N PRO A 352 3.86 18.04 -9.16
CA PRO A 352 3.17 18.80 -10.19
C PRO A 352 4.14 19.06 -11.36
N ALA A 353 3.62 19.08 -12.59
CA ALA A 353 4.42 19.32 -13.80
C ALA A 353 5.11 20.71 -13.84
N ASP A 354 4.84 21.58 -12.87
CA ASP A 354 5.25 22.99 -12.86
C ASP A 354 6.49 23.31 -12.02
N GLN A 355 7.36 22.34 -11.76
CA GLN A 355 8.68 22.62 -11.18
C GLN A 355 9.80 21.92 -11.96
N TYR A 356 10.16 22.54 -13.09
CA TYR A 356 11.44 22.39 -13.77
C TYR A 356 12.15 23.75 -13.83
#